data_AF-A0A5E6Y630-F1
#
_entry.id   AF-A0A5E6Y630-F1
#
_cell.length_a   1.000
_cell.length_b   1.000
_cell.length_c   1.000
_cell.angle_alpha   90.00
_cell.angle_beta   90.00
_cell.angle_gamma   90.00
#
_symmetry.space_group_name_H-M   'P 1'
#
loop_
_entity.id
_entity.type
_entity.pdbx_description
1 polymer ?
#
loop_
_entity_poly.entity_id
_entity_poly.type
_entity_poly.pdbx_seq_one_letter_code
_entity_poly.pdbx_strand_id
1 'polypeptide(L)'
;MHRVGEAFRGELGNLQAATLFASWQLRDDYDASLIYHKFWRVNGQQNIGSSGINAVVDDEGVNRPLVNGEKDLGQEMDVVVTKYFKQGLLPASLSQSIDEPSALVRFRGGVFKPGDAYGKEADSYMHRAFVDVIWRF
;
A
#
# COMPACT_ATOMS: atom_id res chain seq x y z
N MET A 1 6.76 5.35 -4.16
CA MET A 1 5.42 4.75 -3.97
C MET A 1 5.55 3.24 -3.90
N HIS A 2 4.85 2.60 -2.96
CA HIS A 2 4.70 1.14 -2.99
C HIS A 2 3.73 0.76 -4.10
N ARG A 3 4.09 -0.21 -4.94
CA ARG A 3 3.31 -0.60 -6.12
C ARG A 3 2.12 -1.52 -5.77
N VAL A 4 2.09 -2.06 -4.55
CA VAL A 4 1.16 -3.12 -4.11
C VAL A 4 0.72 -2.86 -2.66
N GLY A 5 -0.07 -1.80 -2.45
CA GLY A 5 -0.60 -1.42 -1.14
C GLY A 5 0.41 -0.77 -0.20
N GLU A 6 -0.01 0.27 0.54
CA GLU A 6 0.77 0.89 1.63
C GLU A 6 0.74 0.02 2.91
N ALA A 7 -0.37 -0.68 3.15
CA ALA A 7 -0.56 -1.63 4.24
C ALA A 7 -0.09 -3.04 3.87
N PHE A 8 -0.61 -3.67 2.80
CA PHE A 8 -0.28 -5.05 2.42
C PHE A 8 1.16 -5.21 1.92
N ARG A 9 1.71 -4.23 1.19
CA ARG A 9 3.10 -4.19 0.68
C ARG A 9 3.57 -5.51 0.06
N GLY A 10 2.73 -6.12 -0.77
CA GLY A 10 2.98 -7.46 -1.32
C GLY A 10 4.13 -7.49 -2.33
N GLU A 11 5.07 -8.41 -2.13
CA GLU A 11 6.04 -8.81 -3.15
C GLU A 11 5.38 -9.68 -4.23
N LEU A 12 5.82 -9.55 -5.48
CA LEU A 12 5.29 -10.32 -6.62
C LEU A 12 5.80 -11.78 -6.63
N GLY A 13 5.60 -12.49 -5.53
CA GLY A 13 5.85 -13.92 -5.38
C GLY A 13 4.56 -14.64 -5.02
N ASN A 14 4.05 -15.50 -5.92
CA ASN A 14 2.76 -16.19 -5.76
C ASN A 14 1.55 -15.26 -5.50
N LEU A 15 1.63 -14.01 -5.99
CA LEU A 15 0.64 -12.97 -5.79
C LEU A 15 0.02 -12.53 -7.12
N GLN A 16 -1.30 -12.47 -7.16
CA GLN A 16 -2.09 -11.84 -8.20
C GLN A 16 -2.82 -10.63 -7.61
N ALA A 17 -2.79 -9.50 -8.31
CA ALA A 17 -3.43 -8.27 -7.86
C ALA A 17 -4.27 -7.66 -8.99
N ALA A 18 -5.49 -7.23 -8.67
CA ALA A 18 -6.27 -6.31 -9.48
C ALA A 18 -6.25 -4.93 -8.82
N THR A 19 -5.98 -3.89 -9.58
CA THR A 19 -5.86 -2.51 -9.07
C THR A 19 -6.74 -1.57 -9.87
N LEU A 20 -7.50 -0.74 -9.16
CA LEU A 20 -8.23 0.39 -9.72
C LEU A 20 -7.76 1.66 -9.01
N PHE A 21 -7.49 2.74 -9.75
CA PHE A 21 -7.09 4.00 -9.15
C PHE A 21 -7.78 5.18 -9.80
N ALA A 22 -8.01 6.22 -8.99
CA ALA A 22 -8.47 7.52 -9.42
C ALA A 22 -7.53 8.58 -8.85
N SER A 23 -7.09 9.51 -9.68
CA SER A 23 -6.22 10.60 -9.27
C SER A 23 -6.82 11.95 -9.63
N TRP A 24 -6.51 12.94 -8.81
CA TRP A 24 -6.87 14.33 -9.01
C TRP A 24 -5.64 15.19 -8.76
N GLN A 25 -5.44 16.18 -9.61
CA GLN A 25 -4.35 17.14 -9.50
C GLN A 25 -4.90 18.54 -9.71
N LEU A 26 -4.53 19.46 -8.83
CA LEU A 26 -4.86 20.88 -8.93
C LEU A 26 -3.59 21.69 -9.10
N ARG A 27 -3.29 22.03 -10.36
CA ARG A 27 -2.08 22.76 -10.74
C ARG A 27 -0.84 22.03 -10.19
N ASP A 28 0.11 22.81 -9.66
CA ASP A 28 1.33 22.30 -9.03
C ASP A 28 1.26 22.38 -7.50
N ASP A 29 0.07 22.64 -6.93
CA ASP A 29 -0.09 22.90 -5.50
C ASP A 29 -0.61 21.66 -4.75
N TYR A 30 -1.41 20.81 -5.40
CA TYR A 30 -2.01 19.62 -4.77
C TYR A 30 -2.13 18.43 -5.71
N ASP A 31 -1.90 17.24 -5.17
CA ASP A 31 -2.36 15.97 -5.76
C ASP A 31 -3.11 15.13 -4.72
N ALA A 32 -4.02 14.29 -5.21
CA ALA A 32 -4.68 13.26 -4.43
C ALA A 32 -4.86 12.01 -5.28
N SER A 33 -4.65 10.83 -4.68
CA SER A 33 -4.89 9.53 -5.29
C SER A 33 -5.69 8.66 -4.34
N LEU A 34 -6.71 8.00 -4.88
CA LEU A 34 -7.44 6.91 -4.24
C LEU A 34 -7.16 5.64 -5.03
N ILE A 35 -6.67 4.61 -4.37
CA ILE A 35 -6.25 3.36 -5.00
C ILE A 35 -6.95 2.21 -4.27
N TYR A 36 -7.57 1.32 -5.03
CA TYR A 36 -8.16 0.09 -4.54
C TYR A 36 -7.40 -1.10 -5.09
N HIS A 37 -7.10 -2.06 -4.23
CA HIS A 37 -6.48 -3.32 -4.58
C HIS A 37 -7.33 -4.50 -4.11
N LYS A 38 -7.36 -5.56 -4.92
CA LYS A 38 -7.83 -6.89 -4.53
C LYS A 38 -6.72 -7.89 -4.81
N PHE A 39 -6.42 -8.71 -3.81
CA PHE A 39 -5.28 -9.61 -3.82
C PHE A 39 -5.71 -11.07 -3.74
N TRP A 40 -5.04 -11.92 -4.53
CA TRP A 40 -5.20 -13.37 -4.47
C TRP A 40 -3.86 -14.07 -4.55
N ARG A 41 -3.80 -15.27 -3.97
CA ARG A 41 -2.71 -16.20 -4.25
C ARG A 41 -2.89 -16.82 -5.63
N VAL A 42 -1.82 -16.94 -6.39
CA VAL A 42 -1.83 -17.70 -7.65
C VAL A 42 -2.04 -19.18 -7.34
N ASN A 43 -1.29 -19.71 -6.38
CA ASN A 43 -1.37 -21.04 -5.82
C ASN A 43 -1.73 -20.97 -4.31
N GLY A 44 -2.90 -21.50 -3.94
CA GLY A 44 -3.39 -21.51 -2.56
C GLY A 44 -2.65 -22.48 -1.63
N GLN A 45 -1.79 -23.35 -2.18
CA GLN A 45 -0.99 -24.30 -1.41
C GLN A 45 0.40 -23.77 -1.04
N GLN A 46 0.76 -22.59 -1.56
CA GLN A 46 2.04 -21.95 -1.35
C GLN A 46 1.86 -20.64 -0.59
N ASN A 47 2.89 -20.25 0.16
CA ASN A 47 2.95 -18.91 0.75
C ASN A 47 3.13 -17.86 -0.35
N ILE A 48 2.79 -16.62 -0.02
CA ILE A 48 3.21 -15.45 -0.81
C ILE A 48 4.68 -15.12 -0.51
N GLY A 49 5.26 -14.22 -1.30
CA GLY A 49 6.52 -13.55 -0.97
C GLY A 49 6.41 -12.69 0.30
N SER A 50 7.30 -11.72 0.46
CA SER A 50 7.18 -10.79 1.60
C SER A 50 5.90 -9.95 1.54
N SER A 51 5.36 -9.60 2.71
CA SER A 51 4.23 -8.69 2.87
C SER A 51 4.37 -7.88 4.16
N GLY A 52 3.60 -6.81 4.28
CA GLY A 52 3.49 -5.98 5.48
C GLY A 52 2.58 -6.57 6.56
N ILE A 53 1.99 -7.74 6.33
CA ILE A 53 1.07 -8.44 7.24
C ILE A 53 1.78 -9.64 7.86
N ASN A 54 1.84 -9.67 9.19
CA ASN A 54 2.37 -10.81 9.94
C ASN A 54 1.23 -11.45 10.72
N ALA A 55 0.62 -12.48 10.15
CA ALA A 55 -0.48 -13.23 10.75
C ALA A 55 -0.03 -14.66 11.05
N VAL A 56 -0.64 -15.27 12.06
CA VAL A 56 -0.54 -16.69 12.35
C VAL A 56 -1.97 -17.22 12.49
N VAL A 57 -2.29 -18.26 11.76
CA VAL A 57 -3.62 -18.87 11.69
C VAL A 57 -3.52 -20.34 12.09
N ASP A 58 -4.55 -20.84 12.76
CA ASP A 58 -4.74 -22.27 13.01
C ASP A 58 -5.44 -22.90 11.80
N ASP A 59 -4.72 -23.77 11.10
CA ASP A 59 -5.17 -24.50 9.91
C ASP A 59 -5.19 -26.01 10.26
N GLU A 60 -6.32 -26.46 10.81
CA GLU A 60 -6.53 -27.86 11.24
C GLU A 60 -5.50 -28.37 12.27
N GLY A 61 -5.11 -27.52 13.23
CA GLY A 61 -4.12 -27.85 14.27
C GLY A 61 -2.68 -27.56 13.87
N VAL A 62 -2.46 -26.96 12.69
CA VAL A 62 -1.15 -26.51 12.21
C VAL A 62 -1.12 -24.98 12.16
N ASN A 63 -0.17 -24.38 12.88
CA ASN A 63 0.04 -22.93 12.83
C ASN A 63 0.75 -22.53 11.53
N ARG A 64 0.12 -21.68 10.73
CA ARG A 64 0.63 -21.25 9.42
C ARG A 64 0.41 -19.75 9.23
N PRO A 65 1.10 -19.09 8.30
CA PRO A 65 0.82 -17.68 8.00
C PRO A 65 -0.49 -17.48 7.23
N LEU A 66 -0.94 -18.50 6.48
CA LEU A 66 -2.15 -18.48 5.66
C LEU A 66 -2.81 -19.87 5.66
N VAL A 67 -4.14 -19.92 5.67
CA VAL A 67 -4.96 -21.15 5.62
C VAL A 67 -4.69 -21.89 4.31
N ASN A 68 -4.49 -23.19 4.32
CA ASN A 68 -4.14 -23.89 3.09
C ASN A 68 -5.31 -23.98 2.09
N GLY A 69 -5.03 -23.80 0.80
CA GLY A 69 -6.06 -23.85 -0.25
C GLY A 69 -6.79 -22.53 -0.50
N GLU A 70 -6.79 -21.60 0.45
CA GLU A 70 -7.55 -20.34 0.35
C GLU A 70 -6.88 -19.26 -0.49
N LYS A 71 -7.45 -18.86 -1.62
CA LYS A 71 -6.77 -17.89 -2.50
C LYS A 71 -7.02 -16.44 -2.12
N ASP A 72 -8.08 -16.12 -1.38
CA ASP A 72 -8.43 -14.73 -1.10
C ASP A 72 -7.54 -14.13 -0.01
N LEU A 73 -6.61 -13.27 -0.41
CA LEU A 73 -5.76 -12.54 0.54
C LEU A 73 -6.49 -11.32 1.11
N GLY A 74 -7.43 -10.73 0.39
CA GLY A 74 -8.19 -9.58 0.87
C GLY A 74 -8.10 -8.36 -0.03
N GLN A 75 -8.49 -7.23 0.55
CA GLN A 75 -8.73 -5.96 -0.15
C GLN A 75 -8.01 -4.83 0.54
N GLU A 76 -7.57 -3.84 -0.23
CA GLU A 76 -6.94 -2.65 0.32
C GLU A 76 -7.45 -1.38 -0.34
N MET A 77 -7.62 -0.34 0.45
CA MET A 77 -7.90 1.01 -0.03
C MET A 77 -6.85 1.98 0.50
N ASP A 78 -6.15 2.61 -0.43
CA ASP A 78 -5.09 3.57 -0.16
C ASP A 78 -5.50 4.97 -0.57
N VAL A 79 -5.12 5.94 0.26
CA VAL A 79 -5.28 7.37 0.02
C VAL A 79 -3.91 8.03 0.13
N VAL A 80 -3.55 8.76 -0.91
CA VAL A 80 -2.37 9.63 -0.92
C VAL A 80 -2.82 11.05 -1.20
N VAL A 81 -2.41 12.01 -0.39
CA VAL A 81 -2.69 13.43 -0.61
C VAL A 81 -1.41 14.21 -0.40
N THR A 82 -1.01 14.99 -1.38
CA THR A 82 0.18 15.85 -1.29
C THR A 82 -0.22 17.31 -1.46
N LYS A 83 0.34 18.15 -0.61
CA LYS A 83 0.39 19.61 -0.78
C LYS A 83 1.83 20.02 -1.04
N TYR A 84 2.03 20.73 -2.14
CA TYR A 84 3.31 21.33 -2.49
C TYR A 84 3.32 22.80 -2.10
N PHE A 85 4.48 23.27 -1.65
CA PHE A 85 4.72 24.68 -1.32
C PHE A 85 5.73 25.24 -2.31
N LYS A 86 5.46 26.41 -2.87
CA LYS A 86 6.38 27.10 -3.80
C LYS A 86 7.68 27.59 -3.12
N GLN A 87 7.79 27.44 -1.81
CA GLN A 87 8.97 27.80 -1.03
C GLN A 87 9.93 26.60 -0.99
N GLY A 88 11.22 26.83 -1.23
CA GLY A 88 12.21 25.74 -1.35
C GLY A 88 12.26 25.08 -2.73
N LEU A 89 11.76 25.75 -3.78
CA LEU A 89 11.90 25.31 -5.18
C LEU A 89 13.38 25.30 -5.57
N LEU A 90 13.89 24.14 -5.96
CA LEU A 90 15.20 24.04 -6.61
C LEU A 90 15.14 24.71 -7.99
N PRO A 91 16.24 25.35 -8.46
CA PRO A 91 16.34 25.80 -9.83
C PRO A 91 15.99 24.66 -10.80
N ALA A 92 15.28 24.97 -11.89
CA ALA A 92 14.80 23.97 -12.85
C ALA A 92 15.93 23.09 -13.47
N SER A 93 17.19 23.55 -13.39
CA SER A 93 18.38 22.80 -13.79
C SER A 93 18.77 21.67 -12.82
N LEU A 94 18.34 21.72 -11.56
CA LEU A 94 18.56 20.70 -10.53
C LEU A 94 17.34 19.78 -10.33
N SER A 95 16.14 20.25 -10.67
CA SER A 95 14.88 19.53 -10.44
C SER A 95 14.73 18.24 -11.27
N GLN A 96 15.41 18.11 -12.41
CA GLN A 96 15.31 16.91 -13.26
C GLN A 96 15.98 15.66 -12.67
N SER A 97 16.73 15.79 -11.57
CA SER A 97 17.45 14.69 -10.93
C SER A 97 16.86 14.24 -9.59
N ILE A 98 15.78 14.88 -9.12
CA ILE A 98 15.25 14.70 -7.76
C ILE A 98 13.73 14.54 -7.81
N ASP A 99 13.20 13.48 -7.20
CA ASP A 99 11.76 13.14 -7.17
C ASP A 99 10.87 14.25 -6.54
N GLU A 100 11.45 15.18 -5.74
CA GLU A 100 10.71 16.17 -4.95
C GLU A 100 11.36 17.56 -5.02
N PRO A 101 10.99 18.39 -6.01
CA PRO A 101 11.63 19.68 -6.29
C PRO A 101 11.18 20.85 -5.41
N SER A 102 10.20 20.65 -4.51
CA SER A 102 9.60 21.67 -3.65
C SER A 102 9.38 21.15 -2.22
N ALA A 103 9.23 22.06 -1.24
CA ALA A 103 8.79 21.66 0.09
C ALA A 103 7.36 21.10 0.01
N LEU A 104 7.07 20.02 0.75
CA LEU A 104 5.78 19.36 0.67
C LEU A 104 5.32 18.78 2.01
N VAL A 105 4.01 18.61 2.12
CA VAL A 105 3.36 17.79 3.15
C VAL A 105 2.58 16.71 2.42
N ARG A 106 2.89 15.45 2.72
CA ARG A 106 2.23 14.29 2.10
C ARG A 106 1.63 13.38 3.16
N PHE A 107 0.35 13.08 3.01
CA PHE A 107 -0.31 11.98 3.72
C PHE A 107 -0.33 10.74 2.84
N ARG A 108 -0.04 9.58 3.43
CA ARG A 108 -0.18 8.27 2.80
C ARG A 108 -0.81 7.32 3.80
N GLY A 109 -1.99 6.80 3.51
CA GLY A 109 -2.68 5.87 4.39
C GLY A 109 -3.31 4.73 3.61
N GLY A 110 -3.21 3.52 4.15
CA GLY A 110 -3.84 2.32 3.61
C GLY A 110 -4.63 1.59 4.67
N VAL A 111 -5.80 1.09 4.28
CA VAL A 111 -6.63 0.19 5.10
C VAL A 111 -6.78 -1.13 4.37
N PHE A 112 -6.26 -2.19 5.00
CA PHE A 112 -6.32 -3.57 4.53
C PHE A 112 -7.41 -4.34 5.27
N LYS A 113 -8.27 -5.02 4.51
CA LYS A 113 -9.26 -5.97 5.00
C LYS A 113 -8.79 -7.38 4.65
N PRO A 114 -8.36 -8.19 5.62
CA PRO A 114 -7.98 -9.59 5.38
C PRO A 114 -9.10 -10.39 4.73
N GLY A 115 -8.73 -11.25 3.78
CA GLY A 115 -9.62 -12.24 3.16
C GLY A 115 -9.56 -13.59 3.87
N ASP A 116 -10.25 -14.58 3.30
CA ASP A 116 -10.40 -15.92 3.89
C ASP A 116 -9.07 -16.64 4.14
N ALA A 117 -8.00 -16.31 3.39
CA ALA A 117 -6.67 -16.89 3.59
C ALA A 117 -6.04 -16.55 4.95
N TYR A 118 -6.54 -15.54 5.66
CA TYR A 118 -6.11 -15.19 7.02
C TYR A 118 -6.94 -15.87 8.11
N GLY A 119 -7.86 -16.76 7.76
CA GLY A 119 -8.69 -17.48 8.71
C GLY A 119 -9.73 -16.59 9.40
N LYS A 120 -10.66 -17.24 10.12
CA LYS A 120 -11.82 -16.56 10.73
C LYS A 120 -11.46 -15.77 11.99
N GLU A 121 -10.30 -16.03 12.58
CA GLU A 121 -9.86 -15.42 13.83
C GLU A 121 -9.00 -14.18 13.62
N ALA A 122 -8.65 -13.85 12.37
CA ALA A 122 -7.92 -12.63 12.07
C ALA A 122 -8.77 -11.37 12.31
N ASP A 123 -8.08 -10.30 12.69
CA ASP A 123 -8.69 -8.97 12.82
C ASP A 123 -9.40 -8.56 11.52
N SER A 124 -10.56 -7.92 11.65
CA SER A 124 -11.36 -7.53 10.48
C SER A 124 -10.71 -6.44 9.62
N TYR A 125 -9.79 -5.64 10.18
CA TYR A 125 -9.12 -4.54 9.50
C TYR A 125 -7.73 -4.26 10.08
N MET A 126 -6.79 -3.92 9.21
CA MET A 126 -5.45 -3.43 9.54
C MET A 126 -5.24 -2.10 8.81
N HIS A 127 -4.57 -1.14 9.45
CA HIS A 127 -4.27 0.14 8.81
C HIS A 127 -2.81 0.53 9.01
N ARG A 128 -2.28 1.29 8.07
CA ARG A 128 -0.97 1.92 8.17
C ARG A 128 -1.05 3.31 7.55
N ALA A 129 -0.51 4.31 8.24
CA ALA A 129 -0.52 5.68 7.74
C ALA A 129 0.79 6.42 8.07
N PHE A 130 1.14 7.36 7.20
CA PHE A 130 2.32 8.21 7.27
C PHE A 130 1.94 9.65 6.96
N VAL A 131 2.62 10.58 7.63
CA VAL A 131 2.61 12.01 7.28
C VAL A 131 4.07 12.42 7.11
N ASP A 132 4.44 12.75 5.88
CA ASP A 132 5.77 13.22 5.53
C ASP A 132 5.76 14.75 5.43
N VAL A 133 6.63 15.42 6.17
CA VAL A 133 6.87 16.87 6.05
C VAL A 133 8.28 17.06 5.55
N ILE A 134 8.43 17.54 4.33
CA ILE A 134 9.71 17.69 3.67
C ILE A 134 9.94 19.17 3.43
N TRP A 135 10.96 19.71 4.10
CA TRP A 135 11.41 21.08 3.95
C TRP A 135 12.87 21.09 3.52
N ARG A 136 13.19 21.81 2.45
CA ARG A 136 14.55 21.95 1.93
C ARG A 136 15.06 23.37 2.23
N PHE A 137 16.25 23.45 2.82
CA PHE A 137 16.93 24.70 3.20
C PHE A 137 18.06 25.02 2.21
#